data_AF-A0A1M6BSF7-F1
#
_entry.id   AF-A0A1M6BSF7-F1
#
_cell.length_a   1.000
_cell.length_b   1.000
_cell.length_c   1.000
_cell.angle_alpha   90.00
_cell.angle_beta   90.00
_cell.angle_gamma   90.00
#
_symmetry.space_group_name_H-M   'P 1'
#
loop_
_entity.id
_entity.type
_entity.pdbx_description
1 polymer ?
#
loop_
_entity_poly.entity_id
_entity_poly.type
_entity_poly.pdbx_seq_one_letter_code
_entity_poly.pdbx_strand_id
1 'polypeptide(L)'
;MNKTPPTTFGDRTRGLRVALVVLAGVSLLTGLNAGLLRLGVWAPVASDRIADLHGPVMVLGFMGTLISLERAQALRNPLAYLAPGLLGLGALSLLAGAPVALGKLLLFDGALAFVVLTLALWRRAPLSLVAAQALAATFAALGAGLWLVAEIPTVLPMLAAFLVVTIASERAELAQLTMGPRAVPTLLVLASLLGVSAALSLVLPTVGDRAFGFGCLLTAVWLLRDDIGRRMIRTDGLRRFNAAALLAGNVWLALSGVVWLVSGQPTSPGVYDAVVHGVFLGFGMMMIMAHAPIIFPAVLGRPLPYRPTMWLPLIILNIGMLLRIVGGLAVITPLYQVGGSVTVVAVLLFAVTVVASVVKG
;
A
#
# COMPACT_ATOMS: atom_id res chain seq x y z
N MET A 1 5.55 43.06 25.53
CA MET A 1 4.88 42.31 24.43
C MET A 1 5.89 41.33 23.85
N ASN A 2 5.78 40.05 24.23
CA ASN A 2 6.59 38.97 23.66
C ASN A 2 6.16 38.74 22.21
N LYS A 3 6.93 39.22 21.25
CA LYS A 3 6.73 38.88 19.83
C LYS A 3 7.22 37.45 19.63
N THR A 4 6.29 36.52 19.46
CA THR A 4 6.58 35.19 18.92
C THR A 4 7.36 35.33 17.61
N PRO A 5 8.49 34.64 17.42
CA PRO A 5 9.26 34.73 16.18
C PRO A 5 8.40 34.26 14.99
N PRO A 6 8.60 34.84 13.79
CA PRO A 6 7.87 34.42 12.61
C PRO A 6 8.15 32.94 12.32
N THR A 7 7.09 32.15 12.18
CA THR A 7 7.19 30.73 11.77
C THR A 7 7.96 30.66 10.47
N THR A 8 9.10 29.98 10.48
CA THR A 8 9.90 29.78 9.27
C THR A 8 9.09 28.96 8.26
N PHE A 9 9.34 29.11 6.96
CA PHE A 9 8.68 28.30 5.91
C PHE A 9 8.84 26.78 6.18
N GLY A 10 9.89 26.35 6.88
CA GLY A 10 10.12 24.97 7.31
C GLY A 10 9.10 24.46 8.35
N ASP A 11 8.57 25.32 9.21
CA ASP A 11 7.62 24.93 10.26
C ASP A 11 6.21 24.69 9.71
N ARG A 12 5.75 25.54 8.78
CA ARG A 12 4.41 25.40 8.16
C ARG A 12 4.28 24.13 7.34
N THR A 13 5.31 23.78 6.57
CA THR A 13 5.32 22.54 5.77
C THR A 13 5.42 21.29 6.63
N ARG A 14 6.01 21.38 7.82
CA ARG A 14 6.00 20.28 8.80
C ARG A 14 4.59 20.03 9.35
N GLY A 15 3.87 21.08 9.76
CA GLY A 15 2.50 20.96 10.25
C GLY A 15 1.56 20.31 9.23
N LEU A 16 1.65 20.73 7.97
CA LEU A 16 0.89 20.10 6.87
C LEU A 16 1.22 18.62 6.69
N ARG A 17 2.51 18.25 6.66
CA ARG A 17 2.94 16.84 6.53
C ARG A 17 2.40 15.97 7.67
N VAL A 18 2.44 16.48 8.91
CA VAL A 18 1.87 15.77 10.05
C VAL A 18 0.36 15.59 9.89
N ALA A 19 -0.37 16.63 9.47
CA ALA A 19 -1.81 16.52 9.22
C ALA A 19 -2.13 15.47 8.14
N LEU A 20 -1.35 15.39 7.07
CA LEU A 20 -1.52 14.39 6.01
C LEU A 20 -1.21 12.96 6.50
N VAL A 21 -0.19 12.78 7.35
CA VAL A 21 0.06 11.49 8.01
C VAL A 21 -1.11 11.11 8.93
N VAL A 22 -1.70 12.08 9.64
CA VAL A 22 -2.88 11.84 10.48
C VAL A 22 -4.07 11.42 9.61
N LEU A 23 -4.31 12.04 8.45
CA LEU A 23 -5.38 11.59 7.53
C LEU A 23 -5.17 10.15 7.05
N ALA A 24 -3.93 9.78 6.71
CA ALA A 24 -3.58 8.41 6.38
C ALA A 24 -3.84 7.47 7.57
N GLY A 25 -3.44 7.88 8.78
CA GLY A 25 -3.68 7.14 10.02
C GLY A 25 -5.16 6.95 10.35
N VAL A 26 -5.99 7.98 10.14
CA VAL A 26 -7.46 7.87 10.27
C VAL A 26 -8.00 6.86 9.26
N SER A 27 -7.58 6.95 7.99
CA SER A 27 -7.98 6.01 6.94
C SER A 27 -7.61 4.56 7.31
N LEU A 28 -6.40 4.36 7.85
CA LEU A 28 -5.96 3.06 8.36
C LEU A 28 -6.87 2.54 9.47
N LEU A 29 -7.09 3.32 10.53
CA LEU A 29 -7.88 2.88 11.69
C LEU A 29 -9.32 2.55 11.30
N THR A 30 -9.94 3.38 10.46
CA THR A 30 -11.29 3.11 9.97
C THR A 30 -11.33 1.93 9.01
N GLY A 31 -10.30 1.75 8.19
CA GLY A 31 -10.19 0.60 7.30
C GLY A 31 -10.02 -0.71 8.08
N LEU A 32 -9.29 -0.71 9.19
CA LEU A 32 -9.20 -1.86 10.10
C LEU A 32 -10.56 -2.18 10.74
N ASN A 33 -11.30 -1.16 11.20
CA ASN A 33 -12.66 -1.33 11.70
C ASN A 33 -13.60 -1.91 10.63
N ALA A 34 -13.56 -1.36 9.41
CA ALA A 34 -14.30 -1.88 8.27
C ALA A 34 -13.95 -3.34 7.96
N GLY A 35 -12.67 -3.70 8.10
CA GLY A 35 -12.19 -5.07 7.93
C GLY A 35 -12.78 -6.04 8.95
N LEU A 36 -12.89 -5.63 10.22
CA LEU A 36 -13.56 -6.42 11.27
C LEU A 36 -15.04 -6.63 10.97
N LEU A 37 -15.73 -5.60 10.48
CA LEU A 37 -17.13 -5.72 10.04
C LEU A 37 -17.26 -6.70 8.87
N ARG A 38 -16.39 -6.62 7.86
CA ARG A 38 -16.37 -7.58 6.73
C ARG A 38 -16.04 -9.01 7.15
N LEU A 39 -15.29 -9.19 8.25
CA LEU A 39 -14.99 -10.50 8.83
C LEU A 39 -16.20 -11.09 9.57
N GLY A 40 -17.24 -10.30 9.85
CA GLY A 40 -18.38 -10.73 10.65
C GLY A 40 -18.03 -10.94 12.13
N VAL A 41 -17.02 -10.22 12.63
CA VAL A 41 -16.64 -10.21 14.05
C VAL A 41 -16.96 -8.86 14.69
N TRP A 42 -16.85 -8.77 16.02
CA TRP A 42 -17.05 -7.51 16.72
C TRP A 42 -16.07 -6.43 16.25
N ALA A 43 -16.58 -5.23 15.98
CA ALA A 43 -15.81 -4.05 15.64
C ALA A 43 -16.16 -2.89 16.59
N PRO A 44 -15.20 -2.02 16.93
CA PRO A 44 -15.46 -0.87 17.79
C PRO A 44 -16.59 0.06 17.32
N VAL A 45 -16.72 0.24 16.01
CA VAL A 45 -17.76 1.07 15.38
C VAL A 45 -18.59 0.22 14.44
N ALA A 46 -19.87 0.02 14.77
CA ALA A 46 -20.81 -0.69 13.91
C ALA A 46 -21.33 0.24 12.79
N SER A 47 -21.16 -0.16 11.53
CA SER A 47 -21.68 0.57 10.36
C SER A 47 -21.57 -0.25 9.08
N ASP A 48 -22.71 -0.69 8.55
CA ASP A 48 -22.76 -1.45 7.28
C ASP A 48 -22.16 -0.66 6.12
N ARG A 49 -22.38 0.66 6.13
CA ARG A 49 -21.83 1.60 5.14
C ARG A 49 -20.30 1.59 5.09
N ILE A 50 -19.64 1.45 6.23
CA ILE A 50 -18.17 1.51 6.31
C ILE A 50 -17.54 0.20 5.81
N ALA A 51 -18.23 -0.94 5.96
CA ALA A 51 -17.73 -2.26 5.55
C ALA A 51 -17.47 -2.36 4.03
N ASP A 52 -18.31 -1.73 3.20
CA ASP A 52 -18.15 -1.73 1.74
C ASP A 52 -17.05 -0.81 1.23
N LEU A 53 -16.63 0.14 2.07
CA LEU A 53 -15.59 1.12 1.74
C LEU A 53 -14.18 0.66 2.13
N HIS A 54 -14.07 -0.51 2.79
CA HIS A 54 -12.80 -1.05 3.32
C HIS A 54 -11.64 -0.99 2.31
N GLY A 55 -11.82 -1.56 1.11
CA GLY A 55 -10.77 -1.66 0.11
C GLY A 55 -10.24 -0.29 -0.35
N PRO A 56 -11.08 0.57 -0.95
CA PRO A 56 -10.67 1.90 -1.40
C PRO A 56 -10.07 2.79 -0.31
N VAL A 57 -10.63 2.76 0.91
CA VAL A 57 -10.11 3.54 2.04
C VAL A 57 -8.71 3.06 2.41
N MET A 58 -8.45 1.76 2.41
CA MET A 58 -7.11 1.22 2.68
C MET A 58 -6.12 1.51 1.55
N VAL A 59 -6.53 1.32 0.29
CA VAL A 59 -5.60 1.43 -0.85
C VAL A 59 -5.35 2.88 -1.26
N LEU A 60 -6.40 3.66 -1.50
CA LEU A 60 -6.26 5.04 -1.95
C LEU A 60 -6.12 5.99 -0.75
N GLY A 61 -6.96 5.83 0.27
CA GLY A 61 -6.99 6.70 1.44
C GLY A 61 -5.77 6.56 2.36
N PHE A 62 -5.36 5.34 2.69
CA PHE A 62 -4.19 5.10 3.53
C PHE A 62 -2.90 5.01 2.70
N MET A 63 -2.74 3.96 1.87
CA MET A 63 -1.48 3.74 1.15
C MET A 63 -1.22 4.83 0.11
N GLY A 64 -2.23 5.20 -0.68
CA GLY A 64 -2.12 6.27 -1.67
C GLY A 64 -1.72 7.61 -1.06
N THR A 65 -2.29 7.99 0.08
CA THR A 65 -1.88 9.20 0.82
C THR A 65 -0.43 9.13 1.28
N LEU A 66 0.04 8.02 1.87
CA LEU A 66 1.43 7.90 2.32
C LEU A 66 2.43 7.93 1.16
N ILE A 67 2.16 7.16 0.11
CA ILE A 67 3.02 7.05 -1.07
C ILE A 67 3.12 8.42 -1.76
N SER A 68 1.99 9.07 -2.02
CA SER A 68 1.98 10.38 -2.66
C SER A 68 2.59 11.48 -1.78
N LEU A 69 2.48 11.38 -0.46
CA LEU A 69 3.11 12.31 0.48
C LEU A 69 4.65 12.25 0.41
N GLU A 70 5.22 11.06 0.31
CA GLU A 70 6.67 10.89 0.15
C GLU A 70 7.14 11.54 -1.16
N ARG A 71 6.42 11.27 -2.27
CA ARG A 71 6.74 11.86 -3.58
C ARG A 71 6.55 13.37 -3.60
N ALA A 72 5.54 13.90 -2.91
CA ALA A 72 5.32 15.33 -2.76
C ALA A 72 6.49 16.01 -2.05
N GLN A 73 7.04 15.37 -1.01
CA GLN A 73 8.22 15.83 -0.32
C GLN A 73 9.47 15.83 -1.23
N ALA A 74 9.65 14.81 -2.07
CA ALA A 74 10.76 14.74 -3.02
C ALA A 74 10.71 15.87 -4.06
N LEU A 75 9.51 16.24 -4.53
CA LEU A 75 9.34 17.31 -5.52
C LEU A 75 9.63 18.71 -4.92
N ARG A 76 9.42 18.90 -3.61
CA ARG A 76 9.61 20.18 -2.89
C ARG A 76 8.77 21.33 -3.46
N ASN A 77 7.55 21.04 -3.90
CA ASN A 77 6.58 22.02 -4.39
C ASN A 77 5.30 21.98 -3.53
N PRO A 78 4.78 23.11 -3.04
CA PRO A 78 3.58 23.13 -2.20
C PRO A 78 2.34 22.54 -2.88
N LEU A 79 2.20 22.69 -4.21
CA LEU A 79 1.09 22.10 -4.97
C LEU A 79 1.15 20.57 -5.02
N ALA A 80 2.33 19.98 -4.81
CA ALA A 80 2.49 18.53 -4.78
C ALA A 80 1.68 17.88 -3.65
N TYR A 81 1.40 18.62 -2.57
CA TYR A 81 0.62 18.14 -1.44
C TYR A 81 -0.89 18.06 -1.73
N LEU A 82 -1.36 18.56 -2.89
CA LEU A 82 -2.76 18.36 -3.31
C LEU A 82 -3.08 16.87 -3.48
N ALA A 83 -2.15 16.08 -4.01
CA ALA A 83 -2.35 14.64 -4.20
C ALA A 83 -2.65 13.89 -2.89
N PRO A 84 -1.76 13.89 -1.87
CA PRO A 84 -2.05 13.26 -0.59
C PRO A 84 -3.21 13.94 0.15
N GLY A 85 -3.40 15.25 -0.03
CA GLY A 85 -4.52 15.99 0.56
C GLY A 85 -5.88 15.49 0.08
N LEU A 86 -6.06 15.42 -1.23
CA LEU A 86 -7.30 14.94 -1.85
C LEU A 86 -7.55 13.45 -1.59
N LEU A 87 -6.51 12.61 -1.62
CA LEU A 87 -6.64 11.18 -1.27
C LEU A 87 -7.09 11.00 0.19
N GLY A 88 -6.44 11.69 1.13
CA GLY A 88 -6.80 11.62 2.54
C GLY A 88 -8.19 12.21 2.85
N LEU A 89 -8.52 13.36 2.25
CA LEU A 89 -9.83 14.00 2.44
C LEU A 89 -10.96 13.22 1.74
N GLY A 90 -10.69 12.62 0.59
CA GLY A 90 -11.64 11.75 -0.10
C GLY A 90 -12.02 10.56 0.76
N ALA A 91 -11.02 9.86 1.33
CA ALA A 91 -11.28 8.80 2.29
C ALA A 91 -12.02 9.29 3.53
N LEU A 92 -11.59 10.41 4.12
CA LEU A 92 -12.28 10.99 5.28
C LEU A 92 -13.75 11.33 4.98
N SER A 93 -14.05 11.87 3.80
CA SER A 93 -15.42 12.21 3.41
C SER A 93 -16.32 10.98 3.30
N LEU A 94 -15.79 9.87 2.76
CA LEU A 94 -16.49 8.58 2.71
C LEU A 94 -16.83 8.07 4.11
N LEU A 95 -15.90 8.26 5.06
CA LEU A 95 -16.01 7.82 6.45
C LEU A 95 -16.92 8.72 7.30
N ALA A 96 -16.89 10.02 7.06
CA ALA A 96 -17.66 11.04 7.79
C ALA A 96 -19.15 11.09 7.39
N GLY A 97 -19.59 10.18 6.51
CA GLY A 97 -20.97 10.09 6.09
C GLY A 97 -21.38 11.06 4.98
N ALA A 98 -20.44 11.84 4.41
CA ALA A 98 -20.69 12.72 3.27
C ALA A 98 -21.16 11.93 2.03
N PRO A 99 -21.79 12.54 1.02
CA PRO A 99 -22.25 11.80 -0.16
C PRO A 99 -21.15 10.92 -0.77
N VAL A 100 -21.44 9.63 -1.03
CA VAL A 100 -20.43 8.67 -1.53
C VAL A 100 -19.77 9.17 -2.81
N ALA A 101 -20.53 9.82 -3.69
CA ALA A 101 -20.02 10.43 -4.92
C ALA A 101 -18.92 11.46 -4.64
N LEU A 102 -19.08 12.32 -3.63
CA LEU A 102 -18.06 13.32 -3.26
C LEU A 102 -16.75 12.63 -2.89
N GLY A 103 -16.81 11.59 -2.06
CA GLY A 103 -15.61 10.89 -1.64
C GLY A 103 -14.93 10.10 -2.76
N LYS A 104 -15.72 9.47 -3.65
CA LYS A 104 -15.15 8.83 -4.85
C LYS A 104 -14.49 9.84 -5.79
N LEU A 105 -15.12 11.00 -6.01
CA LEU A 105 -14.59 12.07 -6.86
C LEU A 105 -13.29 12.65 -6.27
N LEU A 106 -13.25 12.94 -4.97
CA LEU A 106 -12.03 13.42 -4.31
C LEU A 106 -10.87 12.42 -4.38
N LEU A 107 -11.16 11.11 -4.24
CA LEU A 107 -10.14 10.07 -4.41
C LEU A 107 -9.65 10.00 -5.87
N PHE A 108 -10.54 10.16 -6.85
CA PHE A 108 -10.17 10.22 -8.25
C PHE A 108 -9.32 11.46 -8.57
N ASP A 109 -9.74 12.65 -8.12
CA ASP A 109 -8.99 13.90 -8.26
C ASP A 109 -7.62 13.81 -7.59
N GLY A 110 -7.54 13.19 -6.41
CA GLY A 110 -6.28 12.93 -5.71
C GLY A 110 -5.36 11.99 -6.48
N ALA A 111 -5.90 10.96 -7.12
CA ALA A 111 -5.14 10.05 -7.96
C ALA A 111 -4.67 10.74 -9.27
N LEU A 112 -5.48 11.60 -9.88
CA LEU A 112 -5.07 12.44 -11.02
C LEU A 112 -3.96 13.42 -10.62
N ALA A 113 -4.10 14.10 -9.48
CA ALA A 113 -3.06 14.95 -8.94
C ALA A 113 -1.77 14.16 -8.66
N PHE A 114 -1.88 12.90 -8.25
CA PHE A 114 -0.72 12.03 -8.05
C PHE A 114 -0.02 11.65 -9.36
N VAL A 115 -0.77 11.44 -10.45
CA VAL A 115 -0.20 11.30 -11.80
C VAL A 115 0.58 12.56 -12.20
N VAL A 116 -0.01 13.75 -12.01
CA VAL A 116 0.66 15.03 -12.32
C VAL A 116 1.94 15.19 -11.48
N LEU A 117 1.89 14.84 -10.19
CA LEU A 117 3.04 14.87 -9.29
C LEU A 117 4.18 13.96 -9.79
N THR A 118 3.88 12.70 -10.11
CA THR A 118 4.90 11.74 -10.58
C THR A 118 5.45 12.10 -11.96
N LEU A 119 4.63 12.65 -12.86
CA LEU A 119 5.08 13.19 -14.14
C LEU A 119 5.98 14.43 -13.96
N ALA A 120 5.69 15.31 -13.01
CA ALA A 120 6.54 16.45 -12.69
C ALA A 120 7.91 16.01 -12.14
N LEU A 121 7.94 14.96 -11.30
CA LEU A 121 9.18 14.33 -10.85
C LEU A 121 9.96 13.72 -12.02
N TRP A 122 9.28 13.02 -12.93
CA TRP A 122 9.91 12.44 -14.11
C TRP A 122 10.49 13.50 -15.05
N ARG A 123 9.79 14.62 -15.27
CA ARG A 123 10.32 15.75 -16.04
C ARG A 123 11.57 16.37 -15.41
N ARG A 124 11.64 16.38 -14.07
CA ARG A 124 12.82 16.87 -13.34
C ARG A 124 14.01 15.92 -13.44
N ALA A 125 13.76 14.61 -13.45
CA ALA A 125 14.77 13.57 -13.56
C ALA A 125 14.23 12.41 -14.42
N PRO A 126 14.49 12.40 -15.74
CA PRO A 126 13.87 11.47 -16.69
C PRO A 126 14.51 10.06 -16.63
N LEU A 127 14.48 9.45 -15.46
CA LEU A 127 14.92 8.08 -15.23
C LEU A 127 13.75 7.11 -15.43
N SER A 128 14.01 5.95 -16.05
CA SER A 128 12.98 4.94 -16.31
C SER A 128 12.30 4.40 -15.05
N LEU A 129 12.99 4.41 -13.90
CA LEU A 129 12.40 4.07 -12.60
C LEU A 129 11.30 5.07 -12.21
N VAL A 130 11.54 6.35 -12.43
CA VAL A 130 10.53 7.40 -12.15
C VAL A 130 9.37 7.30 -13.15
N ALA A 131 9.64 6.88 -14.40
CA ALA A 131 8.58 6.58 -15.37
C ALA A 131 7.69 5.41 -14.91
N ALA A 132 8.27 4.36 -14.31
CA ALA A 132 7.49 3.25 -13.74
C ALA A 132 6.60 3.71 -12.56
N GLN A 133 7.07 4.65 -11.73
CA GLN A 133 6.23 5.26 -10.70
C GLN A 133 5.07 6.09 -11.29
N ALA A 134 5.31 6.81 -12.40
CA ALA A 134 4.25 7.55 -13.08
C ALA A 134 3.20 6.61 -13.71
N LEU A 135 3.64 5.48 -14.27
CA LEU A 135 2.75 4.42 -14.74
C LEU A 135 1.92 3.84 -13.57
N ALA A 136 2.54 3.59 -12.42
CA ALA A 136 1.83 3.10 -11.23
C ALA A 136 0.75 4.09 -10.75
N ALA A 137 1.06 5.39 -10.69
CA ALA A 137 0.08 6.42 -10.35
C ALA A 137 -1.10 6.47 -11.35
N THR A 138 -0.84 6.17 -12.63
CA THR A 138 -1.89 6.09 -13.65
C THR A 138 -2.86 4.95 -13.35
N PHE A 139 -2.38 3.80 -12.89
CA PHE A 139 -3.26 2.72 -12.45
C PHE A 139 -4.12 3.10 -11.24
N ALA A 140 -3.59 3.90 -10.31
CA ALA A 140 -4.41 4.43 -9.20
C ALA A 140 -5.54 5.33 -9.73
N ALA A 141 -5.24 6.22 -10.69
CA ALA A 141 -6.23 7.10 -11.31
C ALA A 141 -7.28 6.33 -12.12
N LEU A 142 -6.85 5.35 -12.92
CA LEU A 142 -7.76 4.48 -13.67
C LEU A 142 -8.65 3.65 -12.74
N GLY A 143 -8.08 3.07 -11.68
CA GLY A 143 -8.84 2.31 -10.69
C GLY A 143 -9.86 3.18 -9.95
N ALA A 144 -9.48 4.38 -9.52
CA ALA A 144 -10.38 5.33 -8.86
C ALA A 144 -11.46 5.83 -9.82
N GLY A 145 -11.11 6.13 -11.07
CA GLY A 145 -12.04 6.61 -12.09
C GLY A 145 -13.05 5.54 -12.51
N LEU A 146 -12.60 4.31 -12.74
CA LEU A 146 -13.50 3.19 -13.03
C LEU A 146 -14.44 2.90 -11.87
N TRP A 147 -13.98 3.02 -10.62
CA TRP A 147 -14.82 2.82 -9.43
C TRP A 147 -15.95 3.86 -9.28
N LEU A 148 -15.94 4.95 -10.04
CA LEU A 148 -17.09 5.86 -10.11
C LEU A 148 -18.33 5.15 -10.67
N VAL A 149 -18.15 4.16 -11.55
CA VAL A 149 -19.23 3.48 -12.28
C VAL A 149 -19.21 1.95 -12.16
N ALA A 150 -18.10 1.36 -11.73
CA ALA A 150 -17.90 -0.08 -11.63
C ALA A 150 -17.74 -0.55 -10.17
N GLU A 151 -17.96 -1.84 -9.96
CA GLU A 151 -17.78 -2.49 -8.66
C GLU A 151 -16.31 -2.71 -8.32
N ILE A 152 -16.01 -2.81 -7.02
CA ILE A 152 -14.63 -2.96 -6.51
C ILE A 152 -13.88 -4.17 -7.11
N PRO A 153 -14.49 -5.37 -7.23
CA PRO A 153 -13.79 -6.51 -7.81
C PRO A 153 -13.32 -6.27 -9.25
N THR A 154 -14.03 -5.45 -10.02
CA THR A 154 -13.67 -5.11 -11.41
C THR A 154 -12.41 -4.24 -11.48
N VAL A 155 -12.19 -3.35 -10.50
CA VAL A 155 -11.05 -2.43 -10.49
C VAL A 155 -9.84 -2.97 -9.71
N LEU A 156 -10.00 -4.13 -9.06
CA LEU A 156 -9.00 -4.71 -8.17
C LEU A 156 -7.62 -4.90 -8.84
N PRO A 157 -7.49 -5.49 -10.05
CA PRO A 157 -6.19 -5.62 -10.72
C PRO A 157 -5.51 -4.28 -10.97
N MET A 158 -6.27 -3.22 -11.28
CA MET A 158 -5.74 -1.88 -11.49
C MET A 158 -5.17 -1.29 -10.19
N LEU A 159 -5.91 -1.42 -9.09
CA LEU A 159 -5.45 -1.00 -7.76
C LEU A 159 -4.22 -1.81 -7.27
N ALA A 160 -4.19 -3.10 -7.58
CA ALA A 160 -3.05 -3.96 -7.28
C ALA A 160 -1.83 -3.59 -8.14
N ALA A 161 -2.02 -3.29 -9.43
CA ALA A 161 -0.95 -2.85 -10.33
C ALA A 161 -0.29 -1.56 -9.83
N PHE A 162 -1.10 -0.60 -9.38
CA PHE A 162 -0.61 0.61 -8.72
C PHE A 162 0.38 0.27 -7.60
N LEU A 163 -0.03 -0.58 -6.66
CA LEU A 163 0.81 -0.88 -5.50
C LEU A 163 2.04 -1.71 -5.86
N VAL A 164 1.86 -2.77 -6.67
CA VAL A 164 2.94 -3.68 -7.08
C VAL A 164 4.01 -2.95 -7.87
N VAL A 165 3.63 -2.13 -8.86
CA VAL A 165 4.59 -1.39 -9.67
C VAL A 165 5.27 -0.29 -8.86
N THR A 166 4.55 0.41 -7.96
CA THR A 166 5.15 1.40 -7.06
C THR A 166 6.27 0.76 -6.23
N ILE A 167 5.96 -0.32 -5.51
CA ILE A 167 6.92 -1.00 -4.65
C ILE A 167 8.08 -1.57 -5.46
N ALA A 168 7.80 -2.28 -6.56
CA ALA A 168 8.85 -2.87 -7.39
C ALA A 168 9.80 -1.80 -7.94
N SER A 169 9.27 -0.62 -8.31
CA SER A 169 10.07 0.51 -8.77
C SER A 169 10.95 1.07 -7.66
N GLU A 170 10.41 1.30 -6.47
CA GLU A 170 11.18 1.80 -5.32
C GLU A 170 12.28 0.81 -4.93
N ARG A 171 11.98 -0.50 -4.98
CA ARG A 171 12.98 -1.55 -4.71
C ARG A 171 14.08 -1.57 -5.77
N ALA A 172 13.71 -1.46 -7.04
CA ALA A 172 14.68 -1.40 -8.13
C ALA A 172 15.56 -0.16 -8.06
N GLU A 173 15.03 0.97 -7.60
CA GLU A 173 15.79 2.21 -7.35
C GLU A 173 16.81 2.02 -6.21
N LEU A 174 16.36 1.50 -5.06
CA LEU A 174 17.22 1.31 -3.90
C LEU A 174 18.27 0.21 -4.08
N ALA A 175 17.97 -0.81 -4.88
CA ALA A 175 18.82 -1.98 -5.08
C ALA A 175 19.52 -2.00 -6.44
N GLN A 176 19.48 -0.91 -7.22
CA GLN A 176 19.94 -0.86 -8.61
C GLN A 176 21.36 -1.42 -8.79
N LEU A 177 22.30 -0.99 -7.94
CA LEU A 177 23.70 -1.45 -7.98
C LEU A 177 23.83 -2.96 -7.76
N THR A 178 22.88 -3.56 -7.06
CA THR A 178 22.92 -4.99 -6.69
C THR A 178 22.03 -5.89 -7.53
N MET A 179 21.02 -5.34 -8.21
CA MET A 179 20.15 -6.03 -9.16
C MET A 179 20.74 -6.06 -10.58
N GLY A 180 21.74 -5.22 -10.84
CA GLY A 180 22.49 -5.21 -12.11
C GLY A 180 21.78 -4.45 -13.24
N PRO A 181 22.37 -4.45 -14.44
CA PRO A 181 21.94 -3.57 -15.55
C PRO A 181 20.55 -3.90 -16.10
N ARG A 182 20.04 -5.11 -15.86
CA ARG A 182 18.72 -5.55 -16.32
C ARG A 182 17.56 -5.15 -15.40
N ALA A 183 17.84 -4.57 -14.23
CA ALA A 183 16.79 -4.22 -13.26
C ALA A 183 15.70 -3.32 -13.87
N VAL A 184 16.12 -2.28 -14.61
CA VAL A 184 15.21 -1.33 -15.26
C VAL A 184 14.41 -1.97 -16.40
N PRO A 185 15.03 -2.65 -17.40
CA PRO A 185 14.28 -3.37 -18.42
C PRO A 185 13.30 -4.40 -17.85
N THR A 186 13.72 -5.19 -16.86
CA THR A 186 12.85 -6.18 -16.20
C THR A 186 11.65 -5.51 -15.54
N LEU A 187 11.86 -4.41 -14.81
CA LEU A 187 10.77 -3.64 -14.21
C LEU A 187 9.77 -3.16 -15.26
N LEU A 188 10.24 -2.58 -16.38
CA LEU A 188 9.37 -2.07 -17.43
C LEU A 188 8.55 -3.18 -18.09
N VAL A 189 9.16 -4.34 -18.36
CA VAL A 189 8.46 -5.51 -18.92
C VAL A 189 7.38 -6.01 -17.95
N LEU A 190 7.72 -6.17 -16.67
CA LEU A 190 6.78 -6.64 -15.66
C LEU A 190 5.65 -5.63 -15.39
N ALA A 191 5.97 -4.34 -15.33
CA ALA A 191 4.98 -3.28 -15.17
C ALA A 191 4.04 -3.19 -16.38
N SER A 192 4.57 -3.38 -17.60
CA SER A 192 3.75 -3.45 -18.83
C SER A 192 2.85 -4.69 -18.82
N LEU A 193 3.37 -5.84 -18.42
CA LEU A 193 2.59 -7.08 -18.27
C LEU A 193 1.45 -6.89 -17.27
N LEU A 194 1.73 -6.32 -16.09
CA LEU A 194 0.71 -6.02 -15.07
C LEU A 194 -0.33 -5.02 -15.60
N GLY A 195 0.09 -3.98 -16.31
CA GLY A 195 -0.82 -2.99 -16.88
C GLY A 195 -1.73 -3.55 -17.96
N VAL A 196 -1.16 -4.29 -18.93
CA VAL A 196 -1.92 -4.92 -20.02
C VAL A 196 -2.87 -5.98 -19.46
N SER A 197 -2.44 -6.80 -18.50
CA SER A 197 -3.30 -7.80 -17.88
C SER A 197 -4.42 -7.19 -17.03
N ALA A 198 -4.15 -6.10 -16.30
CA ALA A 198 -5.18 -5.36 -15.58
C ALA A 198 -6.19 -4.66 -16.51
N ALA A 199 -5.76 -4.20 -17.69
CA ALA A 199 -6.69 -3.71 -18.71
C ALA A 199 -7.48 -4.86 -19.35
N LEU A 200 -6.82 -5.98 -19.62
CA LEU A 200 -7.43 -7.18 -20.19
C LEU A 200 -8.51 -7.76 -19.26
N SER A 201 -8.34 -7.69 -17.94
CA SER A 201 -9.35 -8.19 -17.01
C SER A 201 -10.67 -7.42 -17.05
N LEU A 202 -10.68 -6.19 -17.60
CA LEU A 202 -11.91 -5.42 -17.81
C LEU A 202 -12.75 -5.98 -18.96
N VAL A 203 -12.11 -6.63 -19.94
CA VAL A 203 -12.77 -7.13 -21.17
C VAL A 203 -12.93 -8.65 -21.13
N LEU A 204 -11.90 -9.35 -20.64
CA LEU A 204 -11.84 -10.81 -20.51
C LEU A 204 -11.38 -11.16 -19.07
N PRO A 205 -12.27 -11.04 -18.05
CA PRO A 205 -11.89 -11.16 -16.64
C PRO A 205 -11.07 -12.40 -16.31
N THR A 206 -11.51 -13.58 -16.75
CA THR A 206 -10.81 -14.84 -16.45
C THR A 206 -9.39 -14.88 -17.04
N VAL A 207 -9.19 -14.38 -18.26
CA VAL A 207 -7.87 -14.40 -18.91
C VAL A 207 -6.98 -13.30 -18.35
N GLY A 208 -7.53 -12.10 -18.19
CA GLY A 208 -6.82 -10.95 -17.63
C GLY A 208 -6.35 -11.20 -16.20
N ASP A 209 -7.21 -11.72 -15.31
CA ASP A 209 -6.85 -11.98 -13.92
C ASP A 209 -5.78 -13.09 -13.79
N ARG A 210 -5.83 -14.13 -14.65
CA ARG A 210 -4.76 -15.14 -14.69
C ARG A 210 -3.43 -14.55 -15.16
N ALA A 211 -3.47 -13.75 -16.22
CA ALA A 211 -2.28 -13.05 -16.72
C ALA A 211 -1.72 -12.07 -15.68
N PHE A 212 -2.60 -11.41 -14.93
CA PHE A 212 -2.23 -10.52 -13.84
C PHE A 212 -1.55 -11.29 -12.70
N GLY A 213 -2.14 -12.43 -12.29
CA GLY A 213 -1.54 -13.34 -11.32
C GLY A 213 -0.15 -13.84 -11.73
N PHE A 214 0.01 -14.18 -13.01
CA PHE A 214 1.32 -14.52 -13.58
C PHE A 214 2.32 -13.35 -13.47
N GLY A 215 1.89 -12.13 -13.80
CA GLY A 215 2.71 -10.93 -13.64
C GLY A 215 3.13 -10.68 -12.18
N CYS A 216 2.22 -10.86 -11.23
CA CYS A 216 2.52 -10.78 -9.79
C CYS A 216 3.54 -11.84 -9.36
N LEU A 217 3.37 -13.08 -9.81
CA LEU A 217 4.29 -14.18 -9.51
C LEU A 217 5.70 -13.91 -10.07
N LEU A 218 5.81 -13.48 -11.32
CA LEU A 218 7.09 -13.12 -11.93
C LEU A 218 7.75 -11.95 -11.19
N THR A 219 6.97 -10.94 -10.80
CA THR A 219 7.47 -9.80 -10.02
C THR A 219 7.99 -10.24 -8.65
N ALA A 220 7.23 -11.07 -7.93
CA ALA A 220 7.66 -11.62 -6.65
C ALA A 220 8.94 -12.47 -6.78
N VAL A 221 9.02 -13.36 -7.76
CA VAL A 221 10.21 -14.19 -8.01
C VAL A 221 11.42 -13.32 -8.33
N TRP A 222 11.25 -12.30 -9.18
CA TRP A 222 12.32 -11.36 -9.50
C TRP A 222 12.80 -10.59 -8.26
N LEU A 223 11.90 -10.07 -7.43
CA LEU A 223 12.26 -9.35 -6.20
C LEU A 223 12.93 -10.27 -5.18
N LEU A 224 12.41 -11.50 -4.97
CA LEU A 224 13.05 -12.49 -4.09
C LEU A 224 14.45 -12.88 -4.56
N ARG A 225 14.64 -12.99 -5.87
CA ARG A 225 15.90 -13.39 -6.48
C ARG A 225 16.90 -12.25 -6.49
N ASP A 226 16.56 -11.05 -6.94
CA ASP A 226 17.56 -10.05 -7.30
C ASP A 226 17.69 -8.90 -6.29
N ASP A 227 16.65 -8.63 -5.49
CA ASP A 227 16.70 -7.59 -4.45
C ASP A 227 17.73 -7.93 -3.35
N ILE A 228 18.11 -6.92 -2.58
CA ILE A 228 19.12 -6.99 -1.52
C ILE A 228 18.64 -7.73 -0.27
N GLY A 229 17.33 -7.97 -0.12
CA GLY A 229 16.73 -8.64 1.04
C GLY A 229 17.39 -9.97 1.40
N ARG A 230 17.67 -10.84 0.41
CA ARG A 230 18.35 -12.13 0.63
C ARG A 230 19.77 -12.01 1.21
N ARG A 231 20.43 -10.88 1.02
CA ARG A 231 21.75 -10.59 1.59
C ARG A 231 21.59 -9.95 2.97
N MET A 232 20.70 -8.97 3.09
CA MET A 232 20.45 -8.26 4.35
C MET A 232 19.83 -9.13 5.45
N ILE A 233 19.14 -10.22 5.11
CA ILE A 233 18.58 -11.14 6.12
C ILE A 233 19.66 -11.80 7.00
N ARG A 234 20.90 -11.87 6.52
CA ARG A 234 22.07 -12.39 7.26
C ARG A 234 22.78 -11.34 8.10
N THR A 235 22.33 -10.09 8.06
CA THR A 235 22.87 -9.00 8.88
C THR A 235 22.08 -8.86 10.19
N ASP A 236 22.38 -7.84 10.98
CA ASP A 236 21.69 -7.56 12.25
C ASP A 236 20.96 -6.20 12.26
N GLY A 237 20.10 -6.02 13.26
CA GLY A 237 19.37 -4.78 13.52
C GLY A 237 18.35 -4.44 12.44
N LEU A 238 18.26 -3.15 12.08
CA LEU A 238 17.28 -2.62 11.13
C LEU A 238 17.36 -3.28 9.76
N ARG A 239 18.57 -3.58 9.27
CA ARG A 239 18.78 -4.20 7.96
C ARG A 239 18.15 -5.60 7.90
N ARG A 240 18.31 -6.39 8.97
CA ARG A 240 17.69 -7.72 9.10
C ARG A 240 16.18 -7.65 9.16
N PHE A 241 15.65 -6.74 9.97
CA PHE A 241 14.21 -6.53 10.10
C PHE A 241 13.57 -6.11 8.78
N ASN A 242 14.16 -5.12 8.10
CA ASN A 242 13.71 -4.67 6.79
C ASN A 242 13.74 -5.83 5.77
N ALA A 243 14.85 -6.58 5.70
CA ALA A 243 14.95 -7.74 4.84
C ALA A 243 13.89 -8.81 5.11
N ALA A 244 13.59 -9.12 6.37
CA ALA A 244 12.58 -10.11 6.73
C ALA A 244 11.18 -9.68 6.26
N ALA A 245 10.81 -8.42 6.49
CA ALA A 245 9.55 -7.87 6.03
C ALA A 245 9.45 -7.84 4.49
N LEU A 246 10.52 -7.44 3.80
CA LEU A 246 10.59 -7.48 2.33
C LEU A 246 10.40 -8.89 1.75
N LEU A 247 11.15 -9.86 2.28
CA LEU A 247 11.10 -11.25 1.81
C LEU A 247 9.72 -11.86 2.08
N ALA A 248 9.19 -11.69 3.29
CA ALA A 248 7.85 -12.16 3.63
C ALA A 248 6.77 -11.52 2.74
N GLY A 249 6.86 -10.21 2.49
CA GLY A 249 5.93 -9.53 1.59
C GLY A 249 5.97 -10.09 0.16
N ASN A 250 7.15 -10.34 -0.39
CA ASN A 250 7.28 -10.95 -1.71
C ASN A 250 6.73 -12.39 -1.75
N VAL A 251 6.84 -13.16 -0.66
CA VAL A 251 6.21 -14.49 -0.57
C VAL A 251 4.68 -14.36 -0.64
N TRP A 252 4.08 -13.39 0.05
CA TRP A 252 2.63 -13.14 -0.04
C TRP A 252 2.19 -12.68 -1.43
N LEU A 253 3.00 -11.86 -2.11
CA LEU A 253 2.74 -11.49 -3.51
C LEU A 253 2.79 -12.72 -4.44
N ALA A 254 3.78 -13.61 -4.26
CA ALA A 254 3.87 -14.85 -5.03
C ALA A 254 2.64 -15.76 -4.81
N LEU A 255 2.23 -15.94 -3.54
CA LEU A 255 1.05 -16.73 -3.20
C LEU A 255 -0.22 -16.14 -3.82
N SER A 256 -0.40 -14.82 -3.76
CA SER A 256 -1.54 -14.13 -4.40
C SER A 256 -1.50 -14.31 -5.92
N GLY A 257 -0.32 -14.22 -6.53
CA GLY A 257 -0.11 -14.47 -7.94
C GLY A 257 -0.49 -15.88 -8.36
N VAL A 258 -0.12 -16.89 -7.57
CA VAL A 258 -0.53 -18.30 -7.78
C VAL A 258 -2.04 -18.45 -7.67
N VAL A 259 -2.67 -17.85 -6.66
CA VAL A 259 -4.13 -17.91 -6.48
C VAL A 259 -4.85 -17.32 -7.69
N TRP A 260 -4.48 -16.13 -8.17
CA TRP A 260 -5.04 -15.55 -9.40
C TRP A 260 -4.75 -16.40 -10.65
N LEU A 261 -3.53 -16.93 -10.77
CA LEU A 261 -3.16 -17.75 -11.93
C LEU A 261 -3.99 -19.04 -12.02
N VAL A 262 -4.32 -19.65 -10.88
CA VAL A 262 -5.09 -20.90 -10.80
C VAL A 262 -6.60 -20.65 -10.87
N SER A 263 -7.11 -19.68 -10.12
CA SER A 263 -8.55 -19.42 -10.01
C SER A 263 -9.08 -18.49 -11.12
N GLY A 264 -8.24 -17.63 -11.67
CA GLY A 264 -8.67 -16.54 -12.55
C GLY A 264 -9.43 -15.46 -11.78
N GLN A 265 -10.63 -15.14 -12.26
CA GLN A 265 -11.45 -14.11 -11.61
C GLN A 265 -11.83 -14.55 -10.19
N PRO A 266 -11.57 -13.74 -9.16
CA PRO A 266 -11.83 -14.11 -7.77
C PRO A 266 -13.33 -14.04 -7.47
N THR A 267 -14.06 -15.11 -7.77
CA THR A 267 -15.52 -15.20 -7.60
C THR A 267 -15.97 -15.72 -6.24
N SER A 268 -15.12 -16.49 -5.53
CA SER A 268 -15.43 -16.96 -4.18
C SER A 268 -14.89 -16.00 -3.10
N PRO A 269 -15.58 -15.86 -1.95
CA PRO A 269 -15.13 -14.97 -0.88
C PRO A 269 -13.70 -15.29 -0.39
N GLY A 270 -13.34 -16.58 -0.27
CA GLY A 270 -12.01 -17.00 0.19
C GLY A 270 -10.90 -16.68 -0.81
N VAL A 271 -11.14 -16.89 -2.11
CA VAL A 271 -10.17 -16.54 -3.17
C VAL A 271 -10.00 -15.03 -3.26
N TYR A 272 -11.11 -14.28 -3.24
CA TYR A 272 -11.10 -12.82 -3.23
C TYR A 272 -10.33 -12.28 -2.02
N ASP A 273 -10.59 -12.82 -0.84
CA ASP A 273 -9.89 -12.43 0.38
C ASP A 273 -8.39 -12.70 0.30
N ALA A 274 -8.00 -13.87 -0.21
CA ALA A 274 -6.61 -14.28 -0.32
C ALA A 274 -5.80 -13.37 -1.26
N VAL A 275 -6.33 -13.02 -2.44
CA VAL A 275 -5.61 -12.15 -3.37
C VAL A 275 -5.58 -10.69 -2.89
N VAL A 276 -6.67 -10.19 -2.33
CA VAL A 276 -6.73 -8.82 -1.79
C VAL A 276 -5.78 -8.68 -0.62
N HIS A 277 -5.93 -9.51 0.42
CA HIS A 277 -5.10 -9.37 1.61
C HIS A 277 -3.67 -9.83 1.35
N GLY A 278 -3.42 -10.81 0.48
CA GLY A 278 -2.07 -11.20 0.11
C GLY A 278 -1.30 -10.06 -0.57
N VAL A 279 -1.93 -9.31 -1.48
CA VAL A 279 -1.29 -8.15 -2.15
C VAL A 279 -1.21 -6.92 -1.25
N PHE A 280 -2.34 -6.47 -0.67
CA PHE A 280 -2.36 -5.19 0.03
C PHE A 280 -1.80 -5.32 1.46
N LEU A 281 -2.15 -6.37 2.20
CA LEU A 281 -1.73 -6.55 3.59
C LEU A 281 -0.44 -7.38 3.69
N GLY A 282 -0.34 -8.49 2.96
CA GLY A 282 0.83 -9.35 2.94
C GLY A 282 2.03 -8.66 2.30
N PHE A 283 1.87 -8.12 1.09
CA PHE A 283 2.95 -7.44 0.38
C PHE A 283 3.03 -5.95 0.72
N GLY A 284 1.95 -5.19 0.54
CA GLY A 284 1.92 -3.73 0.76
C GLY A 284 2.20 -3.28 2.19
N MET A 285 1.50 -3.83 3.18
CA MET A 285 1.71 -3.44 4.58
C MET A 285 3.08 -3.88 5.10
N MET A 286 3.61 -5.04 4.67
CA MET A 286 4.98 -5.43 5.04
C MET A 286 6.03 -4.48 4.47
N MET A 287 5.80 -3.91 3.27
CA MET A 287 6.64 -2.85 2.72
C MET A 287 6.62 -1.58 3.58
N ILE A 288 5.44 -1.16 4.05
CA ILE A 288 5.28 -0.05 4.98
C ILE A 288 6.04 -0.34 6.29
N MET A 289 5.92 -1.56 6.81
CA MET A 289 6.63 -1.96 8.03
C MET A 289 8.15 -1.92 7.84
N ALA A 290 8.64 -2.42 6.71
CA ALA A 290 10.06 -2.45 6.38
C ALA A 290 10.68 -1.05 6.30
N HIS A 291 9.93 -0.08 5.74
CA HIS A 291 10.45 1.26 5.47
C HIS A 291 10.05 2.31 6.49
N ALA A 292 9.13 2.04 7.44
CA ALA A 292 8.71 3.04 8.42
C ALA A 292 9.90 3.71 9.14
N PRO A 293 10.92 2.98 9.65
CA PRO A 293 12.09 3.60 10.30
C PRO A 293 12.96 4.47 9.39
N ILE A 294 12.75 4.39 8.07
CA ILE A 294 13.52 5.10 7.04
C ILE A 294 12.73 6.31 6.51
N ILE A 295 11.44 6.12 6.19
CA ILE A 295 10.59 7.14 5.55
C ILE A 295 10.02 8.13 6.58
N PHE A 296 9.49 7.64 7.71
CA PHE A 296 8.83 8.51 8.68
C PHE A 296 9.73 9.60 9.28
N PRO A 297 11.04 9.40 9.49
CA PRO A 297 11.91 10.48 9.91
C PRO A 297 11.94 11.65 8.93
N ALA A 298 11.96 11.38 7.63
CA ALA A 298 11.95 12.42 6.60
C ALA A 298 10.63 13.20 6.62
N VAL A 299 9.49 12.52 6.83
CA VAL A 299 8.16 13.13 6.82
C VAL A 299 7.86 13.90 8.11
N LEU A 300 8.10 13.29 9.28
CA LEU A 300 7.78 13.85 10.61
C LEU A 300 8.85 14.82 11.15
N GLY A 301 10.06 14.76 10.60
CA GLY A 301 11.21 15.52 11.09
C GLY A 301 11.64 15.10 12.51
N ARG A 302 11.49 13.82 12.84
CA ARG A 302 11.95 13.21 14.11
C ARG A 302 12.53 11.81 13.83
N PRO A 303 13.61 11.40 14.50
CA PRO A 303 14.15 10.06 14.33
C PRO A 303 13.11 9.01 14.75
N LEU A 304 13.09 7.88 14.04
CA LEU A 304 12.34 6.69 14.39
C LEU A 304 13.36 5.55 14.51
N PRO A 305 14.00 5.39 15.68
CA PRO A 305 15.02 4.38 15.83
C PRO A 305 14.41 2.98 15.76
N TYR A 306 15.18 2.06 15.19
CA TYR A 306 14.83 0.64 15.22
C TYR A 306 14.81 0.13 16.66
N ARG A 307 13.75 -0.62 17.00
CA ARG A 307 13.64 -1.34 18.28
C ARG A 307 13.33 -2.80 18.02
N PRO A 308 13.94 -3.77 18.75
CA PRO A 308 13.64 -5.19 18.60
C PRO A 308 12.15 -5.54 18.75
N THR A 309 11.39 -4.73 19.50
CA THR A 309 9.93 -4.88 19.63
C THR A 309 9.17 -4.77 18.31
N MET A 310 9.76 -4.18 17.25
CA MET A 310 9.16 -4.13 15.91
C MET A 310 9.01 -5.52 15.26
N TRP A 311 9.75 -6.54 15.71
CA TRP A 311 9.57 -7.92 15.25
C TRP A 311 8.24 -8.54 15.66
N LEU A 312 7.72 -8.16 16.83
CA LEU A 312 6.48 -8.72 17.37
C LEU A 312 5.30 -8.53 16.40
N PRO A 313 4.94 -7.31 15.96
CA PRO A 313 3.85 -7.15 15.00
C PRO A 313 4.16 -7.81 13.64
N LEU A 314 5.42 -7.90 13.21
CA LEU A 314 5.76 -8.57 11.95
C LEU A 314 5.47 -10.07 11.98
N ILE A 315 5.84 -10.73 13.09
CA ILE A 315 5.58 -12.16 13.30
C ILE A 315 4.08 -12.41 13.42
N ILE A 316 3.39 -11.60 14.24
CA ILE A 316 1.93 -11.72 14.43
C ILE A 316 1.20 -11.50 13.09
N LEU A 317 1.63 -10.54 12.27
CA LEU A 317 1.03 -10.30 10.95
C LEU A 317 1.16 -11.51 10.04
N ASN A 318 2.34 -12.15 9.98
CA ASN A 318 2.55 -13.35 9.16
C ASN A 318 1.70 -14.53 9.64
N ILE A 319 1.61 -14.75 10.96
CA ILE A 319 0.77 -15.80 11.54
C ILE A 319 -0.70 -15.51 11.22
N GLY A 320 -1.18 -14.29 11.44
CA GLY A 320 -2.55 -13.90 11.13
C GLY A 320 -2.90 -14.07 9.65
N MET A 321 -1.99 -13.67 8.75
CA MET A 321 -2.14 -13.85 7.30
C MET A 321 -2.24 -15.32 6.91
N LEU A 322 -1.40 -16.18 7.50
CA LEU A 322 -1.46 -17.63 7.25
C LEU A 322 -2.79 -18.22 7.69
N LEU A 323 -3.23 -17.94 8.92
CA LEU A 323 -4.50 -18.42 9.45
C LEU A 323 -5.68 -17.89 8.61
N ARG A 324 -5.64 -16.61 8.23
CA ARG A 324 -6.67 -15.95 7.41
C ARG A 324 -6.82 -16.63 6.06
N ILE A 325 -5.73 -16.78 5.33
CA ILE A 325 -5.75 -17.34 3.96
C ILE A 325 -6.09 -18.82 3.98
N VAL A 326 -5.49 -19.61 4.89
CA VAL A 326 -5.83 -21.03 5.03
C VAL A 326 -7.29 -21.20 5.42
N GLY A 327 -7.78 -20.44 6.41
CA GLY A 327 -9.18 -20.49 6.82
C GLY A 327 -10.15 -20.07 5.70
N GLY A 328 -9.82 -19.03 4.95
CA GLY A 328 -10.65 -18.55 3.83
C GLY A 328 -10.72 -19.56 2.67
N LEU A 329 -9.58 -20.11 2.26
CA LEU A 329 -9.52 -21.08 1.16
C LEU A 329 -10.09 -22.46 1.55
N ALA A 330 -9.92 -22.87 2.81
CA ALA A 330 -10.48 -24.13 3.33
C ALA A 330 -11.93 -23.99 3.82
N VAL A 331 -12.53 -22.80 3.75
CA VAL A 331 -13.89 -22.50 4.21
C VAL A 331 -14.10 -22.82 5.70
N ILE A 332 -13.07 -22.55 6.52
CA ILE A 332 -13.08 -22.72 7.98
C ILE A 332 -13.30 -21.34 8.61
N THR A 333 -14.56 -20.93 8.79
CA THR A 333 -14.94 -19.58 9.25
C THR A 333 -14.25 -19.14 10.55
N PRO A 334 -14.17 -19.95 11.62
CA PRO A 334 -13.48 -19.52 12.84
C PRO A 334 -11.99 -19.23 12.61
N LEU A 335 -11.31 -20.04 11.79
CA LEU A 335 -9.89 -19.87 11.47
C LEU A 335 -9.66 -18.58 10.66
N TYR A 336 -10.53 -18.34 9.68
CA TYR A 336 -10.56 -17.11 8.89
C TYR A 336 -10.75 -15.86 9.76
N GLN A 337 -11.73 -15.88 10.68
CA GLN A 337 -12.04 -14.78 11.59
C GLN A 337 -10.92 -14.51 12.61
N VAL A 338 -10.35 -15.56 13.18
CA VAL A 338 -9.19 -15.44 14.08
C VAL A 338 -8.00 -14.87 13.32
N GLY A 339 -7.68 -15.41 12.14
CA GLY A 339 -6.58 -14.90 11.31
C GLY A 339 -6.76 -13.43 10.97
N GLY A 340 -7.95 -13.05 10.49
CA GLY A 340 -8.28 -11.66 10.19
C GLY A 340 -8.15 -10.73 11.41
N SER A 341 -8.65 -11.13 12.58
CA SER A 341 -8.54 -10.33 13.81
C SER A 341 -7.09 -10.20 14.27
N VAL A 342 -6.30 -11.27 14.18
CA VAL A 342 -4.85 -11.26 14.48
C VAL A 342 -4.11 -10.30 13.56
N THR A 343 -4.46 -10.23 12.27
CA THR A 343 -3.85 -9.24 11.36
C THR A 343 -4.17 -7.80 11.76
N VAL A 344 -5.39 -7.50 12.22
CA VAL A 344 -5.76 -6.17 12.71
C VAL A 344 -4.94 -5.81 13.95
N VAL A 345 -4.84 -6.73 14.92
CA VAL A 345 -4.01 -6.55 16.12
C VAL A 345 -2.55 -6.30 15.74
N ALA A 346 -2.00 -7.03 14.78
CA ALA A 346 -0.63 -6.84 14.31
C ALA A 346 -0.37 -5.43 13.78
N VAL A 347 -1.29 -4.91 12.96
CA VAL A 347 -1.18 -3.56 12.39
C VAL A 347 -1.28 -2.49 13.48
N LEU A 348 -2.20 -2.63 14.43
CA LEU A 348 -2.32 -1.72 15.58
C LEU A 348 -1.08 -1.75 16.47
N LEU A 349 -0.56 -2.94 16.78
CA LEU A 349 0.68 -3.11 17.54
C LEU A 349 1.87 -2.45 16.82
N PHE A 350 1.93 -2.55 15.49
CA PHE A 350 2.95 -1.86 14.71
C PHE A 350 2.83 -0.34 14.84
N ALA A 351 1.63 0.21 14.66
CA ALA A 351 1.38 1.64 14.80
C ALA A 351 1.77 2.15 16.20
N VAL A 352 1.38 1.44 17.26
CA VAL A 352 1.77 1.75 18.65
C VAL A 352 3.29 1.69 18.82
N THR A 353 3.95 0.68 18.26
CA THR A 353 5.42 0.53 18.35
C THR A 353 6.14 1.67 17.65
N VAL A 354 5.64 2.12 16.50
CA VAL A 354 6.17 3.29 15.78
C VAL A 354 6.01 4.55 16.63
N VAL A 355 4.80 4.84 17.11
CA VAL A 355 4.53 6.04 17.92
C VAL A 355 5.37 6.04 19.20
N ALA A 356 5.43 4.92 19.92
CA ALA A 356 6.23 4.78 21.12
C ALA A 356 7.72 4.99 20.86
N SER A 357 8.23 4.51 19.72
CA SER A 357 9.62 4.72 19.30
C SER A 357 9.91 6.19 18.97
N VAL A 358 9.01 6.91 18.29
CA VAL A 358 9.18 8.35 18.03
C VAL A 358 9.14 9.17 19.32
N VAL A 359 8.23 8.84 20.25
CA VAL A 359 8.05 9.59 21.50
C VAL A 359 9.25 9.41 22.44
N LYS A 360 9.80 8.20 22.52
CA LYS A 360 10.91 7.88 23.43
C LYS A 360 12.29 8.33 22.90
N GLY A 361 12.40 8.65 21.60
CA GLY A 361 13.70 8.80 20.93
C GLY A 361 14.48 7.50 20.92
#